data_AF-A0A417XZY9-F1
#
_entry.id   AF-A0A417XZY9-F1
#
_cell.length_a   1.000
_cell.length_b   1.000
_cell.length_c   1.000
_cell.angle_alpha   90.00
_cell.angle_beta   90.00
_cell.angle_gamma   90.00
#
_symmetry.space_group_name_H-M   'P 1'
#
loop_
_entity.id
_entity.type
_entity.pdbx_description
1 polymer ?
#
loop_
_entity_poly.entity_id
_entity_poly.type
_entity_poly.pdbx_seq_one_letter_code
_entity_poly.pdbx_strand_id
1 'polypeptide(L)'
;MPESDLLQLDGVRVGAGGAALFLTTAAGVVVGLPVVGFTVVLVAVTGACATAVHRPGGLLLGVAGWAFCTGFGVNELGELTFTQADLLRLSAYLGCALLLAGDRCPAQ
;
A
#
# COMPACT_ATOMS: atom_id res chain seq x y z
N MET A 1 1.45 -16.21 24.35
CA MET A 1 1.94 -14.89 23.91
C MET A 1 0.72 -13.99 23.80
N PRO A 2 0.63 -12.87 24.54
CA PRO A 2 -0.55 -12.01 24.48
C PRO A 2 -0.67 -11.39 23.07
N GLU A 3 -1.89 -11.23 22.58
CA GLU A 3 -2.18 -10.76 21.21
C GLU A 3 -1.54 -9.40 20.88
N SER A 4 -1.37 -8.56 21.90
CA SER A 4 -0.66 -7.28 21.84
C SER A 4 0.82 -7.38 21.48
N ASP A 5 1.44 -8.55 21.71
CA ASP A 5 2.86 -8.81 21.42
C ASP A 5 3.07 -9.09 19.92
N LEU A 6 2.10 -9.71 19.26
CA LEU A 6 2.17 -10.00 17.82
C LEU A 6 2.07 -8.71 16.98
N LEU A 7 1.24 -7.76 17.40
CA LEU A 7 1.11 -6.45 16.76
C LEU A 7 2.34 -5.55 16.93
N GLN A 8 3.35 -5.95 17.72
CA GLN A 8 4.63 -5.25 17.77
C GLN A 8 5.54 -5.65 16.60
N LEU A 9 5.32 -6.81 15.98
CA LEU A 9 6.14 -7.31 14.89
C LEU A 9 5.82 -6.54 13.60
N ASP A 10 6.84 -5.92 13.02
CA ASP A 10 6.71 -5.14 11.78
C ASP A 10 6.12 -5.98 10.64
N GLY A 11 6.54 -7.24 10.52
CA GLY A 11 6.01 -8.17 9.51
C GLY A 11 4.50 -8.42 9.64
N VAL A 12 3.96 -8.46 10.86
CA VAL A 12 2.51 -8.60 11.10
C VAL A 12 1.78 -7.33 10.66
N ARG A 13 2.34 -6.15 10.96
CA ARG A 13 1.77 -4.86 10.53
C ARG A 13 1.82 -4.67 9.02
N VAL A 14 2.91 -5.08 8.36
CA VAL A 14 3.02 -5.09 6.89
C VAL A 14 1.96 -6.04 6.31
N GLY A 15 1.81 -7.24 6.87
CA GLY A 15 0.76 -8.19 6.45
C GLY A 15 -0.65 -7.61 6.59
N ALA A 16 -0.96 -6.99 7.74
CA ALA A 16 -2.23 -6.33 7.98
C ALA A 16 -2.46 -5.14 7.04
N GLY A 17 -1.43 -4.34 6.77
CA GLY A 17 -1.48 -3.26 5.79
C GLY A 17 -1.73 -3.77 4.37
N GLY A 18 -1.10 -4.88 3.99
CA GLY A 18 -1.36 -5.56 2.72
C GLY A 18 -2.81 -6.04 2.62
N ALA A 19 -3.36 -6.62 3.69
CA ALA A 19 -4.77 -7.01 3.75
C ALA A 19 -5.71 -5.80 3.62
N ALA A 20 -5.40 -4.67 4.27
CA ALA A 20 -6.17 -3.44 4.15
C ALA A 20 -6.18 -2.91 2.71
N LEU A 21 -5.02 -2.92 2.03
CA LEU A 21 -4.92 -2.54 0.62
C LEU A 21 -5.73 -3.47 -0.29
N PHE A 22 -5.68 -4.78 -0.05
CA PHE A 22 -6.46 -5.75 -0.81
C PHE A 22 -7.97 -5.55 -0.64
N LEU A 23 -8.45 -5.39 0.60
CA LEU A 23 -9.86 -5.14 0.87
C LEU A 23 -10.33 -3.81 0.28
N THR A 24 -9.50 -2.77 0.35
CA THR A 24 -9.79 -1.46 -0.25
C THR A 24 -9.88 -1.57 -1.78
N THR A 25 -8.99 -2.33 -2.39
CA THR A 25 -8.99 -2.61 -3.83
C THR A 25 -10.29 -3.31 -4.23
N ALA A 26 -10.68 -4.37 -3.51
CA ALA A 26 -11.93 -5.09 -3.76
C ALA A 26 -13.15 -4.16 -3.64
N ALA A 27 -13.20 -3.32 -2.60
CA ALA A 27 -14.27 -2.34 -2.44
C ALA A 27 -14.29 -1.32 -3.60
N GLY A 28 -13.12 -0.81 -4.01
CA GLY A 28 -13.00 0.12 -5.13
C GLY A 28 -13.49 -0.46 -6.46
N VAL A 29 -13.19 -1.73 -6.72
CA VAL A 29 -13.67 -2.46 -7.90
C VAL A 29 -15.19 -2.64 -7.84
N VAL A 30 -15.74 -3.07 -6.71
CA VAL A 30 -17.20 -3.27 -6.53
C VAL A 30 -17.97 -1.96 -6.72
N VAL A 31 -17.42 -0.85 -6.25
CA VAL A 31 -18.04 0.49 -6.39
C VAL A 31 -17.83 1.07 -7.80
N GLY A 32 -16.90 0.53 -8.58
CA GLY A 32 -16.58 1.04 -9.92
C GLY A 32 -15.88 2.40 -9.88
N LEU A 33 -14.92 2.57 -8.96
CA LEU A 33 -14.20 3.84 -8.84
C LEU A 33 -13.43 4.17 -10.12
N PRO A 34 -13.47 5.44 -10.59
CA PRO A 34 -12.59 5.87 -11.66
C PRO A 34 -11.12 5.82 -11.19
N VAL A 35 -10.19 5.63 -12.13
CA VAL A 35 -8.73 5.48 -11.87
C VAL A 35 -8.18 6.51 -10.88
N VAL A 36 -8.59 7.78 -11.02
CA VAL A 36 -8.13 8.86 -10.12
C VAL A 36 -8.61 8.63 -8.70
N GLY A 37 -9.88 8.28 -8.51
CA GLY A 37 -10.45 7.96 -7.19
C GLY A 37 -9.78 6.72 -6.58
N PHE A 38 -9.56 5.69 -7.40
CA PHE A 38 -8.84 4.47 -7.01
C PHE A 38 -7.43 4.78 -6.50
N THR A 39 -6.71 5.63 -7.25
CA THR A 39 -5.35 6.06 -6.91
C THR A 39 -5.33 6.84 -5.60
N VAL A 40 -6.21 7.84 -5.45
CA VAL A 40 -6.25 8.68 -4.23
C VAL A 40 -6.56 7.84 -3.00
N VAL A 41 -7.55 6.96 -3.07
CA VAL A 41 -7.95 6.11 -1.95
C VAL A 41 -6.82 5.16 -1.55
N LEU A 42 -6.22 4.45 -2.51
CA LEU A 42 -5.14 3.52 -2.19
C LEU A 42 -3.88 4.23 -1.71
N VAL A 43 -3.50 5.40 -2.26
CA VAL A 43 -2.38 6.20 -1.71
C VAL A 43 -2.65 6.59 -0.27
N ALA A 44 -3.88 7.03 0.06
CA ALA A 44 -4.25 7.38 1.43
C ALA A 44 -4.17 6.18 2.38
N VAL A 45 -4.66 5.01 1.96
CA VAL A 45 -4.57 3.78 2.76
C VAL A 45 -3.12 3.31 2.91
N THR A 46 -2.32 3.36 1.83
CA THR A 46 -0.88 3.09 1.89
C THR A 46 -0.21 4.00 2.90
N GLY A 47 -0.46 5.31 2.83
CA GLY A 47 0.11 6.27 3.76
C GLY A 47 -0.29 6.03 5.20
N ALA A 48 -1.59 5.77 5.46
CA ALA A 48 -2.09 5.44 6.78
C ALA A 48 -1.41 4.18 7.36
N CYS A 49 -1.33 3.11 6.58
CA CYS A 49 -0.66 1.86 6.97
C CYS A 49 0.84 2.04 7.15
N ALA A 50 1.49 2.87 6.33
CA ALA A 50 2.91 3.16 6.42
C ALA A 50 3.30 3.75 7.78
N THR A 51 2.42 4.57 8.40
CA THR A 51 2.70 5.15 9.73
C THR A 51 2.92 4.11 10.84
N ALA A 52 2.43 2.88 10.66
CA ALA A 52 2.55 1.81 11.63
C ALA A 52 3.83 0.96 11.46
N VAL A 53 4.56 1.13 10.36
CA VAL A 53 5.68 0.25 9.99
C VAL A 53 7.00 1.02 9.80
N HIS A 54 8.09 0.27 9.77
CA HIS A 54 9.40 0.81 9.42
C HIS A 54 9.52 1.07 7.91
N ARG A 55 10.48 1.90 7.50
CA ARG A 55 10.71 2.26 6.08
C ARG A 55 10.71 1.09 5.10
N PRO A 56 11.36 -0.07 5.36
CA PRO A 56 11.29 -1.21 4.45
C PRO A 56 9.86 -1.75 4.29
N GLY A 57 9.12 -1.87 5.39
CA GLY A 57 7.72 -2.25 5.39
C GLY A 57 6.84 -1.24 4.66
N GLY A 58 7.08 0.06 4.87
CA GLY A 58 6.41 1.14 4.16
C GLY A 58 6.62 1.04 2.65
N LEU A 59 7.87 0.83 2.20
CA LEU A 59 8.18 0.62 0.78
C LEU A 59 7.44 -0.59 0.20
N LEU A 60 7.37 -1.71 0.92
CA LEU A 60 6.61 -2.88 0.49
C LEU A 60 5.11 -2.56 0.33
N LEU A 61 4.53 -1.82 1.28
CA LEU A 61 3.14 -1.35 1.18
C LEU A 61 2.93 -0.35 0.03
N GLY A 62 3.93 0.47 -0.27
CA GLY A 62 3.93 1.37 -1.43
C GLY A 62 3.90 0.59 -2.75
N VAL A 63 4.76 -0.41 -2.90
CA VAL A 63 4.76 -1.30 -4.07
C VAL A 63 3.44 -2.06 -4.18
N ALA A 64 2.91 -2.59 -3.08
CA ALA A 64 1.64 -3.31 -3.07
C ALA A 64 0.47 -2.40 -3.47
N GLY A 65 0.37 -1.19 -2.89
CA GLY A 65 -0.67 -0.21 -3.23
C GLY A 65 -0.63 0.18 -4.71
N TRP A 66 0.58 0.43 -5.25
CA TRP A 66 0.76 0.66 -6.68
C TRP A 66 0.35 -0.53 -7.53
N ALA A 67 0.75 -1.75 -7.16
CA ALA A 67 0.44 -2.96 -7.91
C ALA A 67 -1.07 -3.20 -7.97
N PHE A 68 -1.79 -3.00 -6.86
CA PHE A 68 -3.24 -3.10 -6.86
C PHE A 68 -3.93 -1.99 -7.66
N CYS A 69 -3.44 -0.75 -7.57
CA CYS A 69 -3.96 0.35 -8.37
C CYS A 69 -3.77 0.13 -9.87
N THR A 70 -2.59 -0.32 -10.29
CA THR A 70 -2.30 -0.60 -11.71
C THR A 70 -3.06 -1.84 -12.17
N GLY A 71 -3.03 -2.92 -11.37
CA GLY A 71 -3.66 -4.19 -11.71
C GLY A 71 -5.18 -4.16 -11.82
N PHE A 72 -5.86 -3.39 -10.96
CA PHE A 72 -7.33 -3.42 -10.83
C PHE A 72 -8.00 -2.05 -11.04
N GLY A 73 -7.28 -0.95 -10.82
CA GLY A 73 -7.80 0.39 -11.03
C GLY A 73 -7.55 0.91 -12.46
N VAL A 74 -6.40 0.56 -13.05
CA VAL A 74 -6.02 0.92 -14.43
C VAL A 74 -6.38 -0.20 -15.40
N ASN A 75 -6.00 -1.43 -15.03
CA ASN A 75 -6.37 -2.66 -15.74
C ASN A 75 -7.47 -3.38 -14.96
N GLU A 76 -8.16 -4.34 -15.59
CA GLU A 76 -9.31 -5.03 -14.96
C GLU A 76 -8.97 -6.45 -14.45
N LEU A 77 -7.83 -7.02 -14.89
CA LEU A 77 -7.50 -8.43 -14.69
C LEU A 77 -6.28 -8.66 -13.78
N GLY A 78 -5.83 -7.65 -13.04
CA GLY A 78 -4.63 -7.74 -12.20
C GLY A 78 -3.32 -7.60 -12.98
N GLU A 79 -3.37 -7.11 -14.22
CA GLU A 79 -2.18 -6.94 -15.07
C GLU A 79 -1.35 -5.73 -14.64
N LEU A 80 -0.05 -5.94 -14.46
CA LEU A 80 0.89 -4.87 -14.15
C LEU A 80 1.54 -4.35 -15.42
N THR A 81 1.28 -3.08 -15.72
CA THR A 81 1.94 -2.34 -16.79
C THR A 81 2.98 -1.38 -16.20
N PHE A 82 3.99 -1.06 -17.01
CA PHE A 82 5.08 -0.15 -16.63
C PHE A 82 5.16 1.03 -17.61
N THR A 83 4.00 1.59 -17.94
CA THR A 83 3.95 2.83 -18.73
C THR A 83 4.51 3.99 -17.91
N GLN A 84 4.82 5.11 -18.56
CA GLN A 84 5.26 6.31 -17.85
C GLN A 84 4.26 6.76 -16.78
N ALA A 85 2.95 6.65 -17.05
CA ALA A 85 1.91 6.97 -16.08
C ALA A 85 1.93 6.01 -14.88
N ASP A 86 2.21 4.72 -15.09
CA ASP A 86 2.30 3.73 -14.02
C ASP A 86 3.52 4.00 -13.13
N LEU A 87 4.65 4.37 -13.73
CA LEU A 87 5.84 4.74 -12.99
C LEU A 87 5.66 6.03 -12.16
N LEU A 88 4.88 6.99 -12.66
CA LEU A 88 4.51 8.19 -11.89
C LEU A 88 3.58 7.84 -10.72
N ARG A 89 2.65 6.90 -10.89
CA ARG A 89 1.86 6.40 -9.76
C ARG A 89 2.76 5.69 -8.76
N LEU A 90 3.65 4.81 -9.22
CA LEU A 90 4.59 4.10 -8.36
C LEU A 90 5.41 5.07 -7.50
N SER A 91 5.96 6.12 -8.10
CA SER A 91 6.71 7.13 -7.35
C SER A 91 5.84 7.87 -6.32
N ALA A 92 4.56 8.12 -6.61
CA ALA A 92 3.63 8.69 -5.65
C ALA A 92 3.37 7.77 -4.45
N TYR A 93 3.14 6.47 -4.68
CA TYR A 93 2.97 5.48 -3.62
C TYR A 93 4.23 5.32 -2.77
N LEU A 94 5.39 5.16 -3.42
CA LEU A 94 6.67 5.04 -2.73
C LEU A 94 7.01 6.31 -1.94
N GLY A 95 6.81 7.48 -2.54
CA GLY A 95 7.04 8.77 -1.89
C GLY A 95 6.15 8.95 -0.66
N CYS A 96 4.84 8.67 -0.80
CA CYS A 96 3.90 8.72 0.31
C CYS A 96 4.31 7.77 1.44
N ALA A 97 4.62 6.52 1.12
CA ALA A 97 5.01 5.53 2.10
C ALA A 97 6.34 5.87 2.78
N LEU A 98 7.34 6.36 2.04
CA LEU A 98 8.63 6.77 2.59
C LEU A 98 8.53 7.96 3.54
N LEU A 99 7.70 8.95 3.18
CA LEU A 99 7.51 10.15 4.00
C LEU A 99 6.77 9.86 5.30
N LEU A 100 5.91 8.82 5.31
CA LEU A 100 5.05 8.51 6.45
C LEU A 100 5.54 7.32 7.29
N ALA A 101 6.39 6.46 6.75
CA ALA A 101 6.98 5.35 7.49
C ALA A 101 7.95 5.85 8.56
N GLY A 102 7.95 5.18 9.72
CA GLY A 102 8.70 5.61 10.88
C GLY A 102 10.22 5.39 10.79
N ASP A 103 10.97 6.27 11.43
CA ASP A 103 12.44 6.28 11.51
C ASP A 103 13.02 5.40 12.62
N ARG A 104 12.28 4.39 13.08
CA ARG A 104 12.83 3.50 14.10
C ARG A 104 13.84 2.59 13.40
N CYS A 105 15.10 2.64 13.83
CA CYS A 105 16.12 1.70 13.37
C CYS A 105 15.60 0.27 13.65
N PRO A 106 15.75 -0.71 12.75
CA PRO A 106 15.44 -2.10 13.10
C PRO A 106 16.30 -2.47 14.31
N ALA A 107 15.67 -2.85 15.42
CA ALA A 107 16.38 -3.57 16.46
C ALA A 107 16.85 -4.89 15.82
N GLN A 108 18.17 -5.00 15.64
CA GLN A 108 18.82 -6.25 15.22
C GLN A 108 18.56 -7.35 16.24
#